data_AF-A0A0U2WF84-F1
#
_entry.id   AF-A0A0U2WF84-F1
#
_cell.length_a   1.000
_cell.length_b   1.000
_cell.length_c   1.000
_cell.angle_alpha   90.00
_cell.angle_beta   90.00
_cell.angle_gamma   90.00
#
_symmetry.space_group_name_H-M   'P 1'
#
loop_
_entity.id
_entity.type
_entity.pdbx_description
1 polymer ?
#
loop_
_entity_poly.entity_id
_entity_poly.type
_entity_poly.pdbx_seq_one_letter_code
_entity_poly.pdbx_strand_id
1 'polypeptide(L)'
;MRSIKLVFGLLLASVWLAGCSLWESVDRSVNYVSEATAYIDSAARFSERVSALAEQTPFDAASREELIGEFERMKQNIESFRQIEAPAFAADMHARLAEYNEALMREVNLWLDRLASGTDVRSLLDSPLLQTVDQITQTLDQIRQLGQ
;
A
#
# COMPACT_ATOMS: atom_id res chain seq x y z
N MET A 1 -60.60 -29.52 13.84
CA MET A 1 -60.00 -29.62 12.49
C MET A 1 -60.18 -28.30 11.77
N ARG A 2 -59.07 -27.73 11.26
CA ARG A 2 -59.00 -26.77 10.13
C ARG A 2 -59.53 -25.35 10.49
N SER A 3 -58.81 -24.24 10.36
CA SER A 3 -57.70 -23.93 9.46
C SER A 3 -56.90 -22.74 9.98
N ILE A 4 -55.58 -22.91 10.11
CA ILE A 4 -54.58 -21.84 10.06
C ILE A 4 -54.64 -21.21 8.65
N LYS A 5 -54.78 -19.89 8.57
CA LYS A 5 -54.40 -19.09 7.39
C LYS A 5 -53.92 -17.70 7.83
N LEU A 6 -52.60 -17.58 7.89
CA LEU A 6 -51.81 -16.49 7.32
C LEU A 6 -52.43 -15.08 7.39
N VAL A 7 -52.06 -14.32 8.42
CA VAL A 7 -51.91 -12.86 8.31
C VAL A 7 -50.54 -12.52 8.90
N PHE A 8 -49.50 -12.87 8.15
CA PHE A 8 -48.12 -12.44 8.40
C PHE A 8 -47.94 -11.16 7.58
N GLY A 9 -48.30 -10.03 8.17
CA GLY A 9 -48.41 -8.76 7.46
C GLY A 9 -48.08 -7.59 8.35
N LEU A 10 -46.79 -7.22 8.32
CA LEU A 10 -46.31 -5.84 8.40
C LEU A 10 -46.62 -5.06 9.70
N LEU A 11 -45.73 -5.17 10.69
CA LEU A 11 -45.54 -4.15 11.73
C LEU A 11 -44.13 -4.30 12.34
N LEU A 12 -43.12 -3.91 11.57
CA LEU A 12 -41.75 -3.68 12.04
C LEU A 12 -41.18 -2.49 11.27
N ALA A 13 -41.74 -1.32 11.57
CA ALA A 13 -41.12 -0.06 11.27
C ALA A 13 -41.09 0.73 12.57
N SER A 14 -39.90 1.27 12.89
CA SER A 14 -39.64 2.26 13.93
C SER A 14 -39.32 1.72 15.34
N VAL A 15 -38.11 1.20 15.51
CA VAL A 15 -37.31 1.60 16.68
C VAL A 15 -36.09 2.35 16.14
N TRP A 16 -36.11 3.64 16.39
CA TRP A 16 -35.03 4.57 16.14
C TRP A 16 -33.74 4.17 16.88
N LEU A 17 -32.63 4.30 16.15
CA LEU A 17 -31.40 5.00 16.52
C LEU A 17 -31.15 5.23 18.03
N ALA A 18 -30.18 4.50 18.57
CA ALA A 18 -29.26 5.00 19.58
C ALA A 18 -27.94 4.21 19.57
N GLY A 19 -26.95 4.73 18.85
CA GLY A 19 -25.54 4.69 19.27
C GLY A 19 -24.68 3.46 18.97
N CYS A 20 -23.37 3.73 18.87
CA CYS A 20 -22.19 2.84 18.81
C CYS A 20 -21.85 2.32 17.39
N SER A 21 -20.75 2.73 16.72
CA SER A 21 -19.41 2.94 17.23
C SER A 21 -18.71 4.22 16.70
N LEU A 22 -18.92 5.35 17.39
CA LEU A 22 -17.93 6.44 17.44
C LEU A 22 -16.72 6.09 18.35
N TRP A 23 -16.68 4.86 18.85
CA TRP A 23 -15.61 4.32 19.71
C TRP A 23 -14.64 3.39 18.98
N GLU A 24 -14.93 3.03 17.72
CA GLU A 24 -14.11 2.15 16.88
C GLU A 24 -13.29 2.94 15.84
N SER A 25 -13.49 4.26 15.81
CA SER A 25 -12.75 5.20 14.98
C SER A 25 -11.34 5.47 15.49
N VAL A 26 -11.09 5.34 16.80
CA VAL A 26 -9.76 5.55 17.40
C VAL A 26 -8.83 4.35 17.13
N ASP A 27 -9.34 3.12 17.22
CA ASP A 27 -8.54 1.92 16.89
C ASP A 27 -8.19 1.88 15.40
N ARG A 28 -9.12 2.25 14.51
CA ARG A 28 -8.87 2.32 13.06
C ARG A 28 -7.94 3.47 12.67
N SER A 29 -7.98 4.61 13.36
CA SER A 29 -7.12 5.76 13.06
C SER A 29 -5.65 5.49 13.42
N VAL A 30 -5.39 4.93 14.60
CA VAL A 30 -4.04 4.58 15.03
C VAL A 30 -3.47 3.46 14.15
N ASN A 31 -4.31 2.48 13.78
CA ASN A 31 -3.87 1.39 12.90
C ASN A 31 -3.46 1.91 11.52
N TYR A 32 -4.24 2.81 10.92
CA TYR A 32 -3.90 3.38 9.61
C TYR A 32 -2.55 4.10 9.61
N VAL A 33 -2.29 4.99 10.58
CA VAL A 33 -1.04 5.75 10.64
C VAL A 33 0.16 4.81 10.79
N SER A 34 0.03 3.77 11.62
CA SER A 34 1.07 2.75 11.81
C SER A 34 1.33 1.95 10.53
N GLU A 35 0.28 1.44 9.89
CA GLU A 35 0.40 0.64 8.66
C GLU A 35 0.94 1.46 7.49
N ALA A 36 0.48 2.70 7.32
CA ALA A 36 1.00 3.61 6.30
C ALA A 36 2.47 3.97 6.54
N THR A 37 2.86 4.21 7.80
CA THR A 37 4.27 4.44 8.16
C THR A 37 5.12 3.21 7.82
N ALA A 38 4.66 2.01 8.18
CA ALA A 38 5.39 0.78 7.90
C ALA A 38 5.54 0.50 6.39
N TYR A 39 4.51 0.84 5.60
CA TYR A 39 4.59 0.80 4.15
C TYR A 39 5.63 1.78 3.60
N ILE A 40 5.60 3.04 4.03
CA ILE A 40 6.53 4.07 3.58
C ILE A 40 7.98 3.69 3.93
N ASP A 41 8.22 3.18 5.14
CA ASP A 41 9.54 2.69 5.55
C ASP A 41 10.01 1.51 4.69
N SER A 42 9.07 0.66 4.23
CA SER A 42 9.38 -0.45 3.33
C SER A 42 9.74 0.04 1.93
N ALA A 43 9.07 1.08 1.44
CA ALA A 43 9.44 1.73 0.18
C ALA A 43 10.82 2.39 0.27
N ALA A 44 11.14 3.07 1.38
CA ALA A 44 12.47 3.64 1.62
C ALA A 44 13.57 2.57 1.56
N ARG A 45 13.41 1.47 2.32
CA ARG A 45 14.35 0.34 2.31
C ARG A 45 14.48 -0.30 0.92
N PHE A 46 13.38 -0.38 0.17
CA PHE A 46 13.41 -0.87 -1.20
C PHE A 46 14.34 -0.01 -2.08
N SER A 47 14.19 1.32 -2.08
CA SER A 47 15.06 2.22 -2.85
C SER A 47 16.54 2.09 -2.46
N GLU A 48 16.83 2.04 -1.16
CA GLU A 48 18.21 1.87 -0.65
C GLU A 48 18.84 0.57 -1.15
N ARG A 49 18.12 -0.55 -1.01
CA ARG A 49 18.62 -1.87 -1.42
C ARG A 49 18.77 -2.00 -2.92
N VAL A 50 17.79 -1.53 -3.67
CA VAL A 50 17.81 -1.54 -5.12
C VAL A 50 19.00 -0.73 -5.64
N SER A 51 19.23 0.46 -5.08
CA SER A 51 20.39 1.28 -5.44
C SER A 51 21.69 0.56 -5.12
N ALA A 52 21.83 0.04 -3.89
CA ALA A 52 23.03 -0.69 -3.48
C ALA A 52 23.33 -1.90 -4.38
N LEU A 53 22.31 -2.69 -4.75
CA LEU A 53 22.44 -3.84 -5.64
C LEU A 53 22.79 -3.43 -7.07
N ALA A 54 22.18 -2.36 -7.58
CA ALA A 54 22.49 -1.84 -8.91
C ALA A 54 23.89 -1.23 -9.02
N GLU A 55 24.51 -0.88 -7.88
CA GLU A 55 25.88 -0.41 -7.81
C GLU A 55 26.94 -1.50 -7.67
N GLN A 56 26.53 -2.75 -7.40
CA GLN A 56 27.47 -3.85 -7.21
C GLN A 56 28.27 -4.15 -8.48
N THR A 57 29.55 -4.39 -8.30
CA THR A 57 30.45 -4.89 -9.34
C THR A 57 31.37 -5.97 -8.76
N PRO A 58 31.44 -7.18 -9.35
CA PRO A 58 30.65 -7.63 -10.50
C PRO A 58 29.16 -7.81 -10.15
N PHE A 59 28.27 -7.61 -11.13
CA PHE A 59 26.86 -7.94 -11.00
C PHE A 59 26.61 -9.35 -11.56
N ASP A 60 26.49 -10.33 -10.68
CA ASP A 60 26.37 -11.75 -11.04
C ASP A 60 24.91 -12.26 -10.97
N ALA A 61 24.74 -13.57 -11.15
CA ALA A 61 23.42 -14.21 -11.11
C ALA A 61 22.76 -14.11 -9.72
N ALA A 62 23.54 -14.18 -8.64
CA ALA A 62 23.01 -14.09 -7.28
C ALA A 62 22.57 -12.65 -6.98
N SER A 63 23.35 -11.63 -7.37
CA SER A 63 22.93 -10.22 -7.28
C SER A 63 21.66 -9.95 -8.08
N ARG A 64 21.48 -10.60 -9.23
CA ARG A 64 20.26 -10.51 -10.04
C ARG A 64 19.04 -11.11 -9.34
N GLU A 65 19.19 -12.31 -8.80
CA GLU A 65 18.10 -12.97 -8.05
C GLU A 65 17.71 -12.15 -6.81
N GLU A 66 18.69 -11.62 -6.08
CA GLU A 66 18.42 -10.75 -4.92
C GLU A 66 17.66 -9.49 -5.34
N LEU A 67 18.07 -8.84 -6.43
CA LEU A 67 17.40 -7.66 -6.95
C LEU A 67 15.96 -7.97 -7.37
N ILE A 68 15.72 -9.07 -8.09
CA ILE A 68 14.37 -9.52 -8.44
C ILE A 68 13.52 -9.72 -7.17
N GLY A 69 14.10 -10.32 -6.13
CA GLY A 69 13.44 -10.49 -4.84
C GLY A 69 13.04 -9.18 -4.16
N GLU A 70 13.81 -8.10 -4.33
CA GLU A 70 13.41 -6.77 -3.85
C GLU A 70 12.20 -6.22 -4.58
N PHE A 71 12.18 -6.34 -5.90
CA PHE A 71 11.05 -5.91 -6.72
C PHE A 71 9.78 -6.70 -6.42
N GLU A 72 9.87 -8.02 -6.27
CA GLU A 72 8.73 -8.86 -5.89
C GLU A 72 8.20 -8.52 -4.49
N ARG A 73 9.09 -8.26 -3.52
CA ARG A 73 8.67 -7.83 -2.19
C ARG A 73 7.99 -6.47 -2.24
N MET A 74 8.52 -5.51 -3.01
CA MET A 74 7.89 -4.20 -3.14
C MET A 74 6.50 -4.31 -3.79
N LYS A 75 6.35 -5.17 -4.80
CA LYS A 75 5.04 -5.49 -5.39
C LYS A 75 4.05 -6.01 -4.34
N GLN A 76 4.46 -6.94 -3.49
CA GLN A 76 3.63 -7.46 -2.40
C GLN A 76 3.27 -6.37 -1.38
N ASN A 77 4.20 -5.49 -1.04
CA ASN A 77 3.97 -4.38 -0.12
C ASN A 77 2.93 -3.39 -0.69
N ILE A 78 3.01 -3.08 -1.98
CA ILE A 78 2.02 -2.22 -2.65
C ILE A 78 0.63 -2.86 -2.62
N GLU A 79 0.52 -4.14 -2.98
CA GLU A 79 -0.77 -4.84 -2.96
C GLU A 79 -1.36 -4.94 -1.55
N SER A 80 -0.50 -5.15 -0.54
CA SER A 80 -0.91 -5.17 0.86
C SER A 80 -1.45 -3.81 1.30
N PHE A 81 -0.75 -2.72 0.97
CA PHE A 81 -1.20 -1.36 1.28
C PHE A 81 -2.52 -1.01 0.58
N ARG A 82 -2.74 -1.48 -0.65
CA ARG A 82 -3.99 -1.26 -1.39
C ARG A 82 -5.22 -1.85 -0.68
N GLN A 83 -5.05 -2.85 0.19
CA GLN A 83 -6.14 -3.42 0.98
C GLN A 83 -6.48 -2.61 2.25
N ILE A 84 -5.69 -1.60 2.59
CA ILE A 84 -5.92 -0.78 3.78
C ILE A 84 -7.03 0.22 3.49
N GLU A 85 -8.10 0.18 4.27
CA GLU A 85 -9.15 1.19 4.21
C GLU A 85 -8.73 2.45 4.97
N ALA A 86 -8.71 3.59 4.28
CA ALA A 86 -8.40 4.86 4.89
C ALA A 86 -9.60 5.42 5.69
N PRO A 87 -9.37 5.90 6.92
CA PRO A 87 -10.37 6.68 7.65
C PRO A 87 -10.58 8.05 6.99
N ALA A 88 -11.73 8.69 7.25
CA ALA A 88 -12.11 9.94 6.60
C ALA A 88 -11.09 11.07 6.75
N PHE A 89 -10.41 11.18 7.90
CA PHE A 89 -9.40 12.22 8.13
C PHE A 89 -8.12 12.02 7.30
N ALA A 90 -7.89 10.81 6.77
CA ALA A 90 -6.71 10.45 5.99
C ALA A 90 -7.00 10.27 4.50
N ALA A 91 -8.25 10.47 4.06
CA ALA A 91 -8.70 10.13 2.71
C ALA A 91 -7.86 10.80 1.62
N ASP A 92 -7.56 12.09 1.76
CA ASP A 92 -6.75 12.84 0.78
C ASP A 92 -5.31 12.32 0.71
N MET A 93 -4.71 12.00 1.87
CA MET A 93 -3.36 11.42 1.92
C MET A 93 -3.32 10.02 1.36
N HIS A 94 -4.32 9.20 1.64
CA HIS A 94 -4.43 7.86 1.09
C HIS A 94 -4.59 7.89 -0.43
N ALA A 95 -5.43 8.78 -0.97
CA ALA A 95 -5.60 8.94 -2.40
C ALA A 95 -4.28 9.30 -3.09
N ARG A 96 -3.51 10.23 -2.50
CA ARG A 96 -2.18 10.61 -3.01
C ARG A 96 -1.19 9.44 -2.98
N LEU A 97 -1.15 8.68 -1.89
CA LEU A 97 -0.32 7.47 -1.79
C LEU A 97 -0.75 6.42 -2.82
N ALA A 98 -2.06 6.24 -3.05
CA ALA A 98 -2.57 5.32 -4.05
C ALA A 98 -2.11 5.71 -5.47
N GLU A 99 -2.10 7.00 -5.81
CA GLU A 99 -1.58 7.48 -7.10
C GLU A 99 -0.09 7.17 -7.28
N TYR A 100 0.74 7.43 -6.27
CA TYR A 100 2.16 7.07 -6.31
C TYR A 100 2.38 5.56 -6.37
N ASN A 101 1.54 4.77 -5.68
CA ASN A 101 1.61 3.32 -5.71
C ASN A 101 1.24 2.74 -7.07
N GLU A 102 0.29 3.34 -7.79
CA GLU A 102 0.00 2.95 -9.18
C GLU A 102 1.19 3.22 -10.10
N ALA A 103 1.88 4.35 -9.92
CA ALA A 103 3.12 4.63 -10.65
C ALA A 103 4.21 3.61 -10.30
N LEU A 104 4.46 3.40 -9.01
CA LEU A 104 5.49 2.48 -8.54
C LEU A 104 5.22 1.05 -9.00
N MET A 105 3.96 0.59 -8.96
CA MET A 105 3.57 -0.74 -9.44
C MET A 105 3.90 -0.93 -10.93
N ARG A 106 3.64 0.07 -11.77
CA ARG A 106 3.99 0.01 -13.19
C ARG A 106 5.50 -0.09 -13.38
N GLU A 107 6.26 0.71 -12.66
CA GLU A 107 7.73 0.74 -12.73
C GLU A 107 8.35 -0.56 -12.21
N VAL A 108 7.83 -1.10 -11.11
CA VAL A 108 8.24 -2.40 -10.54
C VAL A 108 8.01 -3.53 -11.53
N ASN A 109 6.83 -3.62 -12.16
CA ASN A 109 6.57 -4.65 -13.16
C ASN A 109 7.45 -4.49 -14.40
N LEU A 110 7.64 -3.25 -14.89
CA LEU A 110 8.56 -2.97 -16.01
C LEU A 110 9.98 -3.45 -15.71
N TRP A 111 10.46 -3.22 -14.48
CA TRP A 111 11.80 -3.63 -14.08
C TRP A 111 11.93 -5.14 -13.89
N LEU A 112 10.92 -5.82 -13.36
CA LEU A 112 10.90 -7.29 -13.32
C LEU A 112 11.06 -7.89 -14.72
N ASP A 113 10.35 -7.35 -15.73
CA ASP A 113 10.47 -7.80 -17.13
C ASP A 113 11.86 -7.51 -17.72
N ARG A 114 12.43 -6.33 -17.41
CA ARG A 114 13.79 -5.95 -17.85
C ARG A 114 14.88 -6.82 -17.22
N LEU A 115 14.75 -7.15 -15.95
CA LEU A 115 15.70 -7.99 -15.23
C LEU A 115 15.67 -9.42 -15.75
N ALA A 116 14.48 -9.95 -16.08
CA ALA A 116 14.31 -11.26 -16.69
C ALA A 116 14.91 -11.35 -18.10
N SER A 117 14.88 -10.24 -18.86
CA SER A 117 15.46 -10.16 -20.22
C SER A 117 16.95 -9.85 -20.26
N GLY A 118 17.62 -9.72 -19.11
CA GLY A 118 19.07 -9.50 -19.03
C GLY A 118 19.51 -8.05 -19.27
N THR A 119 18.62 -7.08 -19.05
CA THR A 119 18.93 -5.64 -19.17
C THR A 119 20.08 -5.23 -18.25
N ASP A 120 20.82 -4.19 -18.65
CA ASP A 120 21.82 -3.52 -17.82
C ASP A 120 21.16 -2.89 -16.59
N VAL A 121 21.54 -3.41 -15.42
CA VAL A 121 20.99 -3.00 -14.12
C VAL A 121 21.42 -1.58 -13.76
N ARG A 122 22.54 -1.08 -14.29
CA ARG A 122 22.99 0.28 -13.99
C ARG A 122 21.97 1.34 -14.43
N SER A 123 21.25 1.08 -15.52
CA SER A 123 20.20 1.96 -16.04
C SER A 123 18.99 2.13 -15.10
N LEU A 124 18.92 1.35 -14.02
CA LEU A 124 17.94 1.50 -12.96
C LEU A 124 18.12 2.79 -12.18
N LEU A 125 19.36 3.19 -11.93
CA LEU A 125 19.69 4.36 -11.11
C LEU A 125 19.19 5.67 -11.73
N ASP A 126 19.05 5.69 -13.06
CA ASP A 126 18.52 6.83 -13.82
C ASP A 126 17.02 6.70 -14.12
N SER A 127 16.35 5.67 -13.59
CA SER A 127 14.94 5.41 -13.88
C SER A 127 14.00 6.20 -12.98
N PRO A 128 12.75 6.44 -13.41
CA PRO A 128 11.73 7.10 -12.58
C PRO A 128 11.44 6.40 -11.25
N LEU A 129 11.78 5.10 -11.12
CA LEU A 129 11.52 4.26 -9.95
C LEU A 129 11.95 4.94 -8.64
N LEU A 130 13.20 5.42 -8.58
CA LEU A 130 13.75 6.03 -7.36
C LEU A 130 13.06 7.35 -7.02
N GLN A 131 12.65 8.11 -8.04
CA GLN A 131 11.89 9.34 -7.86
C GLN A 131 10.48 9.07 -7.33
N THR A 132 9.79 8.04 -7.84
CA THR A 132 8.47 7.65 -7.35
C THR A 132 8.54 7.18 -5.89
N VAL A 133 9.58 6.42 -5.52
CA VAL A 133 9.80 6.04 -4.12
C VAL A 133 10.05 7.27 -3.25
N ASP A 134 10.86 8.23 -3.70
CA ASP A 134 11.09 9.50 -2.98
C ASP A 134 9.80 10.30 -2.77
N GLN A 135 8.89 10.32 -3.75
CA GLN A 135 7.57 10.95 -3.60
C GLN A 135 6.74 10.27 -2.51
N ILE A 136 6.81 8.93 -2.39
CA ILE A 136 6.14 8.18 -1.32
C ILE A 136 6.77 8.53 0.04
N THR A 137 8.10 8.52 0.14
CA THR A 137 8.79 8.75 1.43
C THR A 137 8.60 10.16 1.96
N GLN A 138 8.47 11.16 1.08
CA GLN A 138 8.16 12.54 1.47
C GLN A 138 6.78 12.72 2.12
N THR A 139 5.88 11.74 2.03
CA THR A 139 4.58 11.78 2.72
C THR A 139 4.66 11.37 4.18
N LEU A 140 5.80 10.83 4.64
CA LEU A 140 5.95 10.23 5.98
C LEU A 140 5.57 11.19 7.11
N ASP A 141 6.07 12.42 7.07
CA ASP A 141 5.78 13.41 8.12
C ASP A 141 4.30 13.82 8.13
N GLN A 142 3.67 13.89 6.96
CA GLN A 142 2.25 14.18 6.84
C GLN A 142 1.41 13.05 7.44
N ILE A 143 1.76 11.79 7.16
CA ILE A 143 1.10 10.62 7.76
C ILE A 143 1.25 10.60 9.28
N ARG A 144 2.44 10.89 9.81
CA ARG A 144 2.69 10.94 11.26
C ARG A 144 1.89 12.04 11.95
N GLN A 145 1.70 13.18 11.30
CA GLN A 145 0.89 14.29 11.83
C GLN A 145 -0.59 13.94 11.96
N LEU A 146 -1.10 12.96 11.18
CA LEU A 146 -2.49 12.52 11.32
C LEU A 146 -2.76 11.74 12.62
N GLY A 147 -1.72 11.23 13.27
CA GLY A 147 -1.81 10.50 14.53
C GLY A 147 -1.58 11.35 15.78
N GLN A 148 -1.39 12.67 15.61
CA GLN A 148 -1.16 13.64 16.68
C GLN A 148 -2.46 14.42 16.97
#